data_AF-A0A3B0SNU6-F1
#
_entry.id   AF-A0A3B0SNU6-F1
#
_cell.length_a   1.000
_cell.length_b   1.000
_cell.length_c   1.000
_cell.angle_alpha   90.00
_cell.angle_beta   90.00
_cell.angle_gamma   90.00
#
_symmetry.space_group_name_H-M   'P 1'
#
loop_
_entity.id
_entity.type
_entity.pdbx_description
1 polymer ?
#
loop_
_entity_poly.entity_id
_entity_poly.type
_entity_poly.pdbx_seq_one_letter_code
_entity_poly.pdbx_strand_id
1 'polypeptide(L)'
;MKNTLNILFFLLIVAAPVTLYGNEPVNGKAEAGKIFDVADQKFITEKTLVKRLATTRNILIAIREDNPDHHRLAANIIDKIAGKGRAPAILVSNIERSKQNAFTIFTQRHRDRTKTYDASGLDMLLGWSQSGQPEWAIVRPVFDIAMIRRLPVTAVNFSRYEI
;
A
#
# COMPACT_ATOMS: atom_id res chain seq x y z
N MET A 1 43.40 -7.14 -16.61
CA MET A 1 42.43 -6.12 -17.04
C MET A 1 41.05 -6.75 -17.08
N LYS A 2 40.08 -6.03 -16.53
CA LYS A 2 38.73 -6.49 -16.17
C LYS A 2 37.83 -6.59 -17.41
N ASN A 3 36.94 -7.59 -17.43
CA ASN A 3 35.48 -7.46 -17.63
C ASN A 3 34.91 -8.72 -18.28
N THR A 4 34.41 -9.64 -17.45
CA THR A 4 33.30 -10.52 -17.83
C THR A 4 32.15 -10.23 -16.88
N LEU A 5 31.10 -9.68 -17.50
CA LEU A 5 29.85 -9.24 -16.92
C LEU A 5 29.02 -10.47 -16.54
N ASN A 6 29.12 -10.90 -15.29
CA ASN A 6 28.20 -11.89 -14.71
C ASN A 6 26.92 -11.17 -14.27
N ILE A 7 25.94 -11.08 -15.17
CA ILE A 7 24.55 -10.77 -14.79
C ILE A 7 23.93 -12.09 -14.32
N LEU A 8 23.92 -12.29 -13.01
CA LEU A 8 23.18 -13.34 -12.35
C LEU A 8 22.02 -12.67 -11.61
N PHE A 9 20.86 -12.56 -12.27
CA PHE A 9 19.61 -12.11 -11.64
C PHE A 9 19.07 -13.23 -10.75
N PHE A 10 19.62 -13.39 -9.54
CA PHE A 10 18.95 -14.14 -8.49
C PHE A 10 17.91 -13.24 -7.84
N LEU A 11 16.72 -13.19 -8.44
CA LEU A 11 15.53 -12.61 -7.83
C LEU A 11 14.90 -13.64 -6.89
N LEU A 12 15.66 -14.08 -5.87
CA LEU A 12 15.09 -14.80 -4.73
C LEU A 12 14.56 -13.76 -3.74
N ILE A 13 13.47 -13.09 -4.12
CA ILE A 13 12.70 -12.32 -3.16
C ILE A 13 11.97 -13.37 -2.32
N VAL A 14 12.50 -13.67 -1.14
CA VAL A 14 11.69 -14.22 -0.05
C VAL A 14 10.75 -13.11 0.40
N ALA A 15 9.77 -12.80 -0.45
CA ALA A 15 8.58 -12.09 -0.08
C ALA A 15 7.76 -13.15 0.60
N ALA A 16 7.55 -13.01 1.92
CA ALA A 16 6.45 -13.73 2.54
C ALA A 16 5.22 -13.41 1.69
N PRO A 17 4.60 -14.38 0.98
CA PRO A 17 3.39 -14.13 0.24
C PRO A 17 2.31 -14.05 1.31
N VAL A 18 2.13 -12.86 1.86
CA VAL A 18 0.96 -12.57 2.67
C VAL A 18 -0.12 -12.20 1.67
N THR A 19 -0.82 -13.23 1.17
CA THR A 19 -2.09 -13.03 0.50
C THR A 19 -3.10 -12.67 1.59
N LEU A 20 -3.46 -11.39 1.66
CA LEU A 20 -4.62 -10.97 2.44
C LEU A 20 -5.86 -11.39 1.66
N TYR A 21 -6.50 -12.47 2.10
CA TYR A 21 -7.87 -12.72 1.73
C TYR A 21 -8.72 -11.61 2.36
N GLY A 22 -9.10 -10.62 1.55
CA GLY A 22 -10.40 -9.98 1.78
C GLY A 22 -11.51 -11.00 1.52
N ASN A 23 -12.76 -10.55 1.64
CA ASN A 23 -13.97 -11.39 1.70
C ASN A 23 -14.28 -12.25 0.44
N GLU A 24 -13.29 -12.52 -0.43
CA GLU A 24 -13.42 -13.40 -1.58
C GLU A 24 -13.28 -14.88 -1.16
N PRO A 25 -14.24 -15.74 -1.55
CA PRO A 25 -14.25 -17.14 -1.16
C PRO A 25 -13.17 -17.93 -1.89
N VAL A 26 -12.21 -18.47 -1.14
CA VAL A 26 -11.47 -19.66 -1.60
C VAL A 26 -12.29 -20.88 -1.17
N ASN A 27 -12.75 -21.65 -2.15
CA ASN A 27 -13.60 -22.85 -1.97
C ASN A 27 -15.05 -22.60 -1.52
N GLY A 28 -15.68 -21.51 -1.97
CA GLY A 28 -17.14 -21.32 -1.83
C GLY A 28 -17.62 -20.98 -0.40
N LYS A 29 -16.70 -20.69 0.52
CA LYS A 29 -16.99 -20.04 1.82
C LYS A 29 -15.93 -18.97 2.07
N ALA A 30 -16.35 -17.71 2.09
CA ALA A 30 -15.46 -16.62 2.50
C ALA A 30 -15.15 -16.81 4.00
N GLU A 31 -13.95 -17.26 4.33
CA GLU A 31 -13.47 -17.28 5.72
C GLU A 31 -12.96 -15.89 6.11
N ALA A 32 -13.88 -14.93 6.11
CA ALA A 32 -13.60 -13.53 6.43
C ALA A 32 -12.78 -13.42 7.74
N GLY A 33 -11.66 -12.69 7.68
CA GLY A 33 -10.84 -12.38 8.86
C GLY A 33 -9.80 -13.45 9.26
N LYS A 34 -9.66 -14.56 8.53
CA LYS A 34 -8.54 -15.50 8.73
C LYS A 34 -7.35 -15.13 7.84
N ILE A 35 -6.14 -15.23 8.39
CA ILE A 35 -4.89 -15.00 7.65
C ILE A 35 -4.20 -16.35 7.47
N PHE A 36 -4.04 -16.79 6.23
CA PHE A 36 -3.32 -18.01 5.91
C PHE A 36 -1.87 -17.68 5.57
N ASP A 37 -0.94 -18.27 6.33
CA ASP A 37 0.47 -18.22 6.01
C ASP A 37 0.80 -19.31 5.00
N VAL A 38 1.14 -18.89 3.77
CA VAL A 38 1.43 -19.82 2.67
C VAL A 38 2.74 -20.57 2.89
N ALA A 39 3.74 -19.95 3.52
CA ALA A 39 5.05 -20.58 3.74
C ALA A 39 4.98 -21.64 4.84
N ASP A 40 4.27 -21.35 5.93
CA ASP A 40 4.08 -22.28 7.06
C ASP A 40 2.85 -23.19 6.87
N GLN A 41 2.08 -23.03 5.78
CA GLN A 41 0.82 -23.72 5.48
C GLN A 41 -0.18 -23.77 6.64
N LYS A 42 -0.32 -22.67 7.40
CA LYS A 42 -1.18 -22.61 8.58
C LYS A 42 -1.86 -21.27 8.72
N PHE A 43 -2.98 -21.25 9.43
CA PHE A 43 -3.59 -19.98 9.85
C PHE A 43 -2.77 -19.31 10.95
N ILE A 44 -2.58 -17.99 10.82
CA ILE A 44 -1.91 -17.15 11.80
C ILE A 44 -2.83 -16.04 12.27
N THR A 45 -2.52 -15.47 13.44
CA THR A 45 -3.22 -14.28 13.93
C THR A 45 -2.68 -13.03 13.25
N GLU A 46 -3.50 -11.98 13.21
CA GLU A 46 -3.06 -10.66 12.75
C GLU A 46 -1.88 -10.12 13.56
N LYS A 47 -1.86 -10.38 14.88
CA LYS A 47 -0.73 -10.01 15.75
C LYS A 47 0.58 -10.65 15.26
N THR A 48 0.52 -11.92 14.86
CA THR A 48 1.68 -12.63 14.29
C THR A 48 2.07 -12.02 12.94
N LEU A 49 1.11 -11.74 12.07
CA LEU A 49 1.37 -11.08 10.78
C LEU A 49 2.07 -9.73 10.98
N VAL A 50 1.51 -8.84 11.80
CA VAL A 50 2.07 -7.50 12.07
C VAL A 50 3.46 -7.60 12.68
N LYS A 51 3.71 -8.55 13.58
CA LYS A 51 5.06 -8.78 14.15
C LYS A 51 6.07 -9.14 13.05
N ARG A 52 5.70 -10.01 12.11
CA ARG A 52 6.56 -10.39 10.98
C ARG A 52 6.80 -9.17 10.08
N LEU A 53 5.72 -8.52 9.62
CA LEU A 53 5.78 -7.34 8.75
C LEU A 53 6.56 -6.18 9.38
N ALA A 54 6.54 -6.01 10.70
CA ALA A 54 7.31 -4.97 11.38
C ALA A 54 8.84 -5.12 11.21
N THR A 55 9.32 -6.29 10.81
CA THR A 55 10.75 -6.54 10.55
C THR A 55 11.08 -6.69 9.06
N THR A 56 10.07 -6.76 8.19
CA THR A 56 10.25 -7.01 6.75
C THR A 56 10.66 -5.76 6.00
N ARG A 57 11.77 -5.78 5.26
CA ARG A 57 12.25 -4.60 4.51
C ARG A 57 11.24 -4.07 3.49
N ASN A 58 10.70 -4.97 2.65
CA ASN A 58 9.77 -4.66 1.58
C ASN A 58 8.48 -5.46 1.76
N ILE A 59 7.33 -4.80 1.62
CA ILE A 59 6.01 -5.42 1.77
C ILE A 59 5.21 -5.11 0.51
N LEU A 60 4.67 -6.15 -0.12
CA LEU A 60 3.71 -6.01 -1.21
C LEU A 60 2.33 -6.36 -0.66
N ILE A 61 1.36 -5.47 -0.90
CA ILE A 61 -0.04 -5.68 -0.51
C ILE A 61 -0.86 -5.69 -1.80
N ALA A 62 -1.41 -6.85 -2.16
CA ALA A 62 -2.32 -6.96 -3.30
C ALA A 62 -3.72 -6.50 -2.88
N ILE A 63 -4.29 -5.54 -3.61
CA ILE A 63 -5.59 -4.94 -3.34
C ILE A 63 -6.43 -5.04 -4.61
N ARG A 64 -7.71 -5.37 -4.46
CA ARG A 64 -8.68 -5.26 -5.54
C ARG A 64 -9.24 -3.84 -5.51
N GLU A 65 -9.03 -3.08 -6.59
CA GLU A 65 -9.25 -1.62 -6.60
C GLU A 65 -10.70 -1.22 -6.26
N ASP A 66 -11.69 -2.01 -6.65
CA ASP A 66 -13.12 -1.76 -6.44
C ASP A 66 -13.66 -2.34 -5.12
N ASN A 67 -12.81 -2.98 -4.29
CA ASN A 67 -13.23 -3.61 -3.04
C ASN A 67 -12.90 -2.73 -1.83
N PRO A 68 -13.90 -2.11 -1.17
CA PRO A 68 -13.66 -1.23 -0.03
C PRO A 68 -13.09 -1.95 1.20
N ASP A 69 -13.35 -3.25 1.39
CA ASP A 69 -12.74 -4.01 2.47
C ASP A 69 -11.24 -4.20 2.28
N HIS A 70 -10.77 -4.43 1.04
CA HIS A 70 -9.35 -4.61 0.77
C HIS A 70 -8.57 -3.33 1.10
N HIS A 71 -9.08 -2.15 0.71
CA HIS A 71 -8.47 -0.87 1.06
C HIS A 71 -8.46 -0.59 2.55
N ARG A 72 -9.56 -0.90 3.26
CA ARG A 72 -9.62 -0.79 4.73
C ARG A 72 -8.60 -1.71 5.42
N LEU A 73 -8.50 -2.97 4.99
CA LEU A 73 -7.56 -3.94 5.55
C LEU A 73 -6.10 -3.52 5.29
N ALA A 74 -5.80 -3.05 4.07
CA ALA A 74 -4.48 -2.51 3.75
C ALA A 74 -4.11 -1.31 4.63
N ALA A 75 -5.01 -0.35 4.76
CA ALA A 75 -4.84 0.82 5.62
C ALA A 75 -4.57 0.41 7.08
N ASN A 76 -5.35 -0.53 7.62
CA ASN A 76 -5.18 -1.05 8.98
C ASN A 76 -3.81 -1.71 9.19
N ILE A 77 -3.30 -2.45 8.20
CA ILE A 77 -1.98 -3.08 8.29
C ILE A 77 -0.87 -2.03 8.26
N ILE A 78 -0.98 -1.04 7.36
CA ILE A 78 -0.05 0.09 7.28
C ILE A 78 -0.02 0.85 8.61
N ASP A 79 -1.19 1.11 9.20
CA ASP A 79 -1.31 1.78 10.50
C ASP A 79 -0.64 0.99 11.62
N LYS A 80 -0.89 -0.33 11.66
CA LYS A 80 -0.31 -1.23 12.67
C LYS A 80 1.21 -1.35 12.56
N ILE A 81 1.78 -1.43 11.35
CA ILE A 81 3.23 -1.45 11.17
C ILE A 81 3.85 -0.08 11.51
N ALA A 82 3.18 1.02 11.17
CA ALA A 82 3.64 2.37 11.52
C ALA A 82 3.64 2.57 13.04
N GLY A 83 2.60 2.08 13.73
CA GLY A 83 2.51 2.05 15.20
C GLY A 83 3.59 1.20 15.89
N LYS A 84 4.32 0.35 15.15
CA LYS A 84 5.52 -0.36 15.65
C LYS A 84 6.81 0.44 15.47
N GLY A 85 6.72 1.74 15.19
CA GLY A 85 7.86 2.64 15.00
C GLY A 85 8.43 2.62 13.58
N ARG A 86 7.74 2.00 12.62
CA ARG A 86 8.14 2.06 11.22
C ARG A 86 7.61 3.33 10.54
N ALA A 87 8.35 3.80 9.55
CA ALA A 87 7.90 4.85 8.64
C ALA A 87 8.15 4.42 7.18
N PRO A 88 7.41 3.43 6.66
CA PRO A 88 7.60 2.98 5.28
C PRO A 88 7.17 4.07 4.28
N ALA A 89 7.85 4.14 3.14
CA ALA A 89 7.30 4.81 1.98
C ALA A 89 6.22 3.92 1.35
N ILE A 90 5.07 4.49 1.01
CA ILE A 90 3.95 3.81 0.37
C ILE A 90 4.03 4.07 -1.13
N LEU A 91 4.20 3.00 -1.89
CA LEU A 91 4.22 3.05 -3.36
C LEU A 91 2.82 2.68 -3.85
N VAL A 92 2.18 3.57 -4.61
CA VAL A 92 0.81 3.40 -5.10
C VAL A 92 0.80 3.22 -6.61
N SER A 93 0.42 2.03 -7.05
CA SER A 93 0.42 1.61 -8.46
C SER A 93 -0.81 2.04 -9.24
N ASN A 94 -1.85 2.53 -8.57
CA ASN A 94 -3.03 3.07 -9.22
C ASN A 94 -2.87 4.54 -9.64
N ILE A 95 -1.78 5.21 -9.27
CA ILE A 95 -1.55 6.63 -9.61
C ILE A 95 -0.32 6.77 -10.54
N GLU A 96 -0.49 7.51 -11.63
CA GLU A 96 0.57 7.85 -12.58
C GLU A 96 1.68 8.67 -11.92
N ARG A 97 2.95 8.39 -12.27
CA ARG A 97 4.12 9.17 -11.82
C ARG A 97 4.00 10.67 -12.14
N SER A 98 3.32 11.01 -13.24
CA SER A 98 3.01 12.39 -13.64
C SER A 98 2.24 13.18 -12.56
N LYS A 99 1.54 12.48 -11.65
CA LYS A 99 0.73 13.06 -10.56
C LYS A 99 1.49 13.19 -9.24
N GLN A 100 2.77 12.84 -9.17
CA GLN A 100 3.56 12.88 -7.92
C GLN A 100 3.51 14.26 -7.23
N ASN A 101 3.45 15.35 -8.00
CA ASN A 101 3.40 16.71 -7.46
C ASN A 101 2.16 16.97 -6.60
N ALA A 102 1.06 16.22 -6.79
CA ALA A 102 -0.13 16.32 -5.96
C ALA A 102 0.18 16.05 -4.47
N PHE A 103 0.98 15.02 -4.18
CA PHE A 103 1.37 14.68 -2.80
C PHE A 103 2.30 15.75 -2.20
N THR A 104 3.21 16.31 -3.00
CA THR A 104 4.11 17.38 -2.56
C THR A 104 3.31 18.63 -2.18
N ILE A 105 2.40 19.08 -3.05
CA ILE A 105 1.51 20.22 -2.79
C ILE A 105 0.65 19.95 -1.55
N PHE A 106 0.05 18.76 -1.45
CA PHE A 106 -0.81 18.40 -0.33
C PHE A 106 -0.06 18.43 1.00
N THR A 107 1.13 17.85 1.06
CA THR A 107 1.98 17.86 2.25
C THR A 107 2.42 19.27 2.62
N GLN A 108 2.75 20.11 1.63
CA GLN A 108 3.15 21.50 1.88
C GLN A 108 2.00 22.34 2.47
N ARG A 109 0.76 22.12 2.03
CA ARG A 109 -0.44 22.76 2.61
C ARG A 109 -0.65 22.38 4.08
N HIS A 110 -0.19 21.18 4.47
CA HIS A 110 -0.30 20.65 5.83
C HIS A 110 1.05 20.59 6.58
N ARG A 111 1.96 21.53 6.29
CA ARG A 111 3.30 21.57 6.90
C ARG A 111 3.33 21.77 8.42
N ASP A 112 2.23 22.26 9.00
CA ASP A 112 2.12 22.45 10.45
C ASP A 112 2.07 21.09 11.17
N ARG A 113 3.21 20.72 11.77
CA ARG A 113 3.37 19.43 12.44
C ARG A 113 2.60 19.31 13.75
N THR A 114 2.01 20.39 14.26
CA THR A 114 1.16 20.35 15.45
C THR A 114 -0.26 19.84 15.13
N LYS A 115 -0.65 19.90 13.85
CA LYS A 115 -1.97 19.46 13.38
C LYS A 115 -1.89 18.09 12.73
N THR A 116 -2.88 17.25 13.04
CA THR A 116 -3.16 16.03 12.29
C THR A 116 -4.00 16.37 11.07
N TYR A 117 -3.79 15.65 9.98
CA TYR A 117 -4.56 15.80 8.75
C TYR A 117 -4.69 14.43 8.07
N ASP A 118 -5.82 14.21 7.41
CA ASP A 118 -6.10 13.04 6.61
C ASP A 118 -5.96 13.39 5.12
N ALA A 119 -6.46 12.56 4.20
CA ALA A 119 -6.38 12.79 2.76
C ALA A 119 -7.58 13.60 2.21
N SER A 120 -8.34 14.30 3.04
CA SER A 120 -9.43 15.18 2.59
C SER A 120 -8.92 16.22 1.59
N GLY A 121 -9.49 16.26 0.39
CA GLY A 121 -9.13 17.19 -0.68
C GLY A 121 -7.92 16.79 -1.53
N LEU A 122 -7.29 15.64 -1.25
CA LEU A 122 -6.21 15.11 -2.08
C LEU A 122 -6.73 14.63 -3.45
N ASP A 123 -7.95 14.11 -3.49
CA ASP A 123 -8.67 13.70 -4.69
C ASP A 123 -8.75 14.81 -5.75
N MET A 124 -8.97 16.06 -5.31
CA MET A 124 -9.00 17.22 -6.20
C MET A 124 -7.64 17.45 -6.87
N LEU A 125 -6.54 17.33 -6.11
CA LEU A 125 -5.18 17.49 -6.66
C LEU A 125 -4.80 16.35 -7.61
N LEU A 126 -5.31 15.15 -7.36
CA LEU A 126 -5.12 14.01 -8.24
C LEU A 126 -6.00 14.09 -9.50
N GLY A 127 -7.08 14.88 -9.47
CA GLY A 127 -8.10 14.90 -10.51
C GLY A 127 -8.90 13.59 -10.52
N TRP A 128 -9.21 13.06 -9.33
CA TRP A 128 -9.71 11.69 -9.17
C TRP A 128 -11.02 11.43 -9.92
N SER A 129 -11.93 12.40 -9.95
CA SER A 129 -13.22 12.28 -10.64
C SER A 129 -13.10 12.07 -12.15
N GLN A 130 -11.94 12.37 -12.75
CA GLN A 130 -11.66 12.20 -14.18
C GLN A 130 -10.73 11.01 -14.46
N SER A 131 -10.35 10.25 -13.44
CA SER A 131 -9.34 9.19 -13.56
C SER A 131 -9.87 7.86 -14.10
N GLY A 132 -11.19 7.65 -14.08
CA GLY A 132 -11.82 6.36 -14.38
C GLY A 132 -11.61 5.29 -13.29
N GLN A 133 -10.97 5.65 -12.17
CA GLN A 133 -10.77 4.74 -11.04
C GLN A 133 -12.04 4.62 -10.18
N PRO A 134 -12.12 3.61 -9.31
CA PRO A 134 -13.18 3.49 -8.32
C PRO A 134 -13.33 4.76 -7.48
N GLU A 135 -14.50 4.94 -6.87
CA GLU A 135 -14.82 6.13 -6.06
C GLU A 135 -13.71 6.43 -5.04
N TRP A 136 -13.37 7.71 -4.87
CA TRP A 136 -12.31 8.12 -3.95
C TRP A 136 -12.49 7.53 -2.55
N ALA A 137 -13.73 7.45 -2.07
CA ALA A 137 -14.08 6.89 -0.78
C ALA A 137 -13.61 5.42 -0.60
N ILE A 138 -13.48 4.65 -1.68
CA ILE A 138 -12.98 3.27 -1.66
C ILE A 138 -11.48 3.25 -1.38
N VAL A 139 -10.70 4.05 -2.10
CA VAL A 139 -9.22 4.04 -2.02
C VAL A 139 -8.65 4.92 -0.90
N ARG A 140 -9.41 5.93 -0.46
CA ARG A 140 -9.01 6.95 0.50
C ARG A 140 -8.39 6.41 1.80
N PRO A 141 -8.86 5.29 2.39
CA PRO A 141 -8.33 4.82 3.68
C PRO A 141 -6.80 4.65 3.70
N VAL A 142 -6.19 4.19 2.60
CA VAL A 142 -4.73 4.04 2.51
C VAL A 142 -4.04 5.41 2.56
N PHE A 143 -4.60 6.40 1.87
CA PHE A 143 -4.08 7.77 1.87
C PHE A 143 -4.31 8.47 3.21
N ASP A 144 -5.45 8.26 3.87
CA ASP A 144 -5.71 8.82 5.20
C ASP A 144 -4.64 8.36 6.20
N ILE A 145 -4.35 7.05 6.26
CA ILE A 145 -3.29 6.53 7.13
C ILE A 145 -1.92 7.08 6.74
N ALA A 146 -1.62 7.21 5.45
CA ALA A 146 -0.38 7.81 5.00
C ALA A 146 -0.21 9.25 5.53
N MET A 147 -1.27 10.07 5.46
CA MET A 147 -1.24 11.46 5.92
C MET A 147 -1.21 11.56 7.45
N ILE A 148 -2.06 10.80 8.15
CA ILE A 148 -2.13 10.76 9.61
C ILE A 148 -0.79 10.33 10.22
N ARG A 149 -0.15 9.31 9.64
CA ARG A 149 1.16 8.80 10.07
C ARG A 149 2.34 9.54 9.45
N ARG A 150 2.08 10.51 8.55
CA ARG A 150 3.09 11.28 7.80
C ARG A 150 4.09 10.39 7.06
N LEU A 151 3.58 9.33 6.45
CA LEU A 151 4.33 8.40 5.63
C LEU A 151 4.53 9.00 4.23
N PRO A 152 5.74 8.88 3.64
CA PRO A 152 5.96 9.28 2.25
C PRO A 152 5.06 8.47 1.30
N VAL A 153 4.47 9.13 0.30
CA VAL A 153 3.68 8.47 -0.75
C VAL A 153 4.33 8.73 -2.11
N THR A 154 4.52 7.66 -2.88
CA THR A 154 5.12 7.71 -4.22
C THR A 154 4.18 7.06 -5.24
N ALA A 155 3.74 7.83 -6.23
CA ALA A 155 3.08 7.32 -7.42
C ALA A 155 4.07 6.54 -8.27
N VAL A 156 3.69 5.33 -8.72
CA VAL A 156 4.60 4.47 -9.48
C VAL A 156 4.05 4.00 -10.82
N ASN A 157 2.78 4.28 -11.15
CA ASN A 157 2.23 3.86 -12.44
C ASN A 157 2.83 4.66 -13.60
N PHE A 158 2.85 4.05 -14.79
CA PHE A 158 3.20 4.77 -16.01
C PHE A 158 2.16 5.84 -16.30
N SER A 159 2.61 6.98 -16.80
CA SER A 159 1.73 7.96 -17.41
C SER A 159 1.34 7.55 -18.82
N ARG A 160 0.25 8.11 -19.33
CA ARG A 160 -0.21 7.94 -20.72
C ARG A 160 0.80 8.33 -21.80
N TYR A 161 1.91 8.99 -21.44
CA TYR A 161 2.99 9.36 -22.38
C TYR A 161 4.18 8.39 -22.32
N GLU A 162 4.14 7.42 -21.40
CA GLU A 162 5.18 6.39 -21.22
C GLU A 162 4.74 5.02 -21.75
N ILE A 163 3.49 4.88 -22.22
CA ILE A 163 2.90 3.65 -22.79
C ILE A 163 2.30 3.89 -24.17
#